data_AF-A0A6P6PFG7-F1
#
_entry.id   AF-A0A6P6PFG7-F1
#
_cell.length_a   1.000
_cell.length_b   1.000
_cell.length_c   1.000
_cell.angle_alpha   90.00
_cell.angle_beta   90.00
_cell.angle_gamma   90.00
#
_symmetry.space_group_name_H-M   'P 1'
#
loop_
_entity.id
_entity.type
_entity.pdbx_description
1 polymer ?
#
loop_
_entity_poly.entity_id
_entity_poly.type
_entity_poly.pdbx_seq_one_letter_code
_entity_poly.pdbx_strand_id
1 'polypeptide(L)'
;MPEDGMSAKKRNLHKYLSTQYLKTIQKTKEVKEDIEAIKKCTQRSDEELQQWVTDVRQWAVDTPDYFRTDDPVALQHLIEGLFLGIQQKKRDLYRVTDRNKQRHKIRRRIREDKKKLFNAISQYNDLPTTTESVDSVEDLLAAESPIWHWDSEPDTSLGMKKKVFDKVMQLERLIEEEAILLEEMKQHWTHLFCISQFDF
;
A
#
# COMPACT_ATOMS: atom_id res chain seq x y z
N MET A 1 -23.89 14.49 40.55
CA MET A 1 -24.47 14.79 39.22
C MET A 1 -23.33 15.20 38.29
N PRO A 2 -22.85 14.36 37.36
CA PRO A 2 -21.80 14.76 36.42
C PRO A 2 -22.40 15.06 35.05
N GLU A 3 -22.84 16.30 34.82
CA GLU A 3 -23.34 16.81 33.52
C GLU A 3 -22.26 17.61 32.74
N ASP A 4 -21.06 17.80 33.29
CA ASP A 4 -20.06 18.72 32.70
C ASP A 4 -19.13 18.10 31.64
N GLY A 5 -19.14 16.78 31.45
CA GLY A 5 -18.22 16.10 30.54
C GLY A 5 -18.64 16.10 29.06
N MET A 6 -19.94 16.23 28.77
CA MET A 6 -20.49 16.08 27.42
C MET A 6 -20.38 17.35 26.57
N SER A 7 -20.34 18.54 27.19
CA SER A 7 -20.46 19.82 26.47
C SER A 7 -19.15 20.31 25.84
N ALA A 8 -17.98 19.95 26.39
CA ALA A 8 -16.68 20.38 25.84
C ALA A 8 -16.26 19.57 24.60
N LYS A 9 -16.58 18.27 24.56
CA LYS A 9 -16.31 17.39 23.40
C LYS A 9 -17.15 17.78 22.19
N LYS A 10 -18.45 18.05 22.40
CA LYS A 10 -19.37 18.51 21.33
C LYS A 10 -18.96 19.89 20.79
N ARG A 11 -18.51 20.81 21.65
CA ARG A 11 -18.07 22.17 21.25
C ARG A 11 -16.79 22.20 20.42
N ASN A 12 -15.97 21.16 20.41
CA ASN A 12 -14.73 21.13 19.63
C ASN A 12 -14.80 20.20 18.40
N LEU A 13 -15.91 19.49 18.20
CA LEU A 13 -16.08 18.58 17.08
C LEU A 13 -15.99 19.32 15.74
N HIS A 14 -16.62 20.49 15.60
CA HIS A 14 -16.50 21.31 14.38
C HIS A 14 -15.04 21.65 14.06
N LYS A 15 -14.22 22.03 15.06
CA LYS A 15 -12.80 22.34 14.84
C LYS A 15 -12.03 21.12 14.37
N TYR A 16 -12.32 19.96 14.97
CA TYR A 16 -11.71 18.69 14.59
C TYR A 16 -12.06 18.32 13.14
N LEU A 17 -13.35 18.29 12.81
CA LEU A 17 -13.84 17.92 11.48
C LEU A 17 -13.29 18.88 10.41
N SER A 18 -13.37 20.18 10.63
CA SER A 18 -12.78 21.17 9.70
C SER A 18 -11.28 20.99 9.53
N THR A 19 -10.54 20.76 10.61
CA THR A 19 -9.09 20.55 10.54
C THR A 19 -8.74 19.26 9.78
N GLN A 20 -9.46 18.16 10.04
CA GLN A 20 -9.24 16.91 9.32
C GLN A 20 -9.61 17.04 7.85
N TYR A 21 -10.75 17.67 7.53
CA TYR A 21 -11.17 17.92 6.17
C TYR A 21 -10.12 18.69 5.35
N LEU A 22 -9.58 19.78 5.89
CA LEU A 22 -8.51 20.54 5.23
C LEU A 22 -7.24 19.71 5.03
N LYS A 23 -6.86 18.87 6.02
CA LYS A 23 -5.71 17.97 5.90
C LYS A 23 -5.95 16.89 4.85
N THR A 24 -7.14 16.33 4.78
CA THR A 24 -7.52 15.30 3.81
C THR A 24 -7.48 15.87 2.41
N ILE A 25 -8.07 17.04 2.15
CA ILE A 25 -7.99 17.71 0.84
C ILE A 25 -6.54 17.97 0.42
N GLN A 26 -5.73 18.51 1.33
CA GLN A 26 -4.34 18.82 1.04
C GLN A 26 -3.56 17.56 0.65
N LYS A 27 -3.74 16.47 1.40
CA LYS A 27 -3.14 15.17 1.05
C LYS A 27 -3.68 14.58 -0.24
N THR A 28 -4.98 14.70 -0.50
CA THR A 28 -5.61 14.27 -1.76
C THR A 28 -4.96 14.97 -2.94
N LYS A 29 -4.70 16.28 -2.83
CA LYS A 29 -3.99 17.06 -3.84
C LYS A 29 -2.56 16.57 -4.05
N GLU A 30 -1.80 16.40 -2.97
CA GLU A 30 -0.42 15.88 -3.04
C GLU A 30 -0.36 14.49 -3.69
N VAL A 31 -1.27 13.58 -3.34
CA VAL A 31 -1.31 12.24 -3.94
C VAL A 31 -1.69 12.29 -5.41
N LYS A 32 -2.60 13.17 -5.82
CA LYS A 32 -2.91 13.38 -7.25
C LYS A 32 -1.70 13.91 -8.02
N GLU A 33 -0.97 14.87 -7.46
CA GLU A 33 0.26 15.40 -8.04
C GLU A 33 1.35 14.32 -8.16
N ASP A 34 1.49 13.44 -7.16
CA ASP A 34 2.40 12.29 -7.21
C ASP A 34 2.01 11.30 -8.33
N ILE A 35 0.72 10.99 -8.50
CA ILE A 35 0.25 10.10 -9.56
C ILE A 35 0.53 10.71 -10.94
N GLU A 36 0.26 12.00 -11.12
CA GLU A 36 0.58 12.73 -12.35
C GLU A 36 2.09 12.78 -12.62
N ALA A 37 2.92 12.92 -11.58
CA ALA A 37 4.37 12.86 -11.71
C ALA A 37 4.84 11.48 -12.16
N ILE A 38 4.27 10.41 -11.60
CA ILE A 38 4.56 9.03 -12.04
C ILE A 38 4.14 8.84 -13.49
N LYS A 39 2.92 9.24 -13.86
CA LYS A 39 2.39 9.17 -15.22
C LYS A 39 3.32 9.83 -16.24
N LYS A 40 3.82 11.03 -15.93
CA LYS A 40 4.78 11.76 -16.77
C LYS A 40 6.13 11.07 -16.83
N CYS A 41 6.61 10.54 -15.72
CA CYS A 41 7.89 9.83 -15.64
C CYS A 41 7.87 8.55 -16.47
N THR A 42 6.77 7.81 -16.45
CA THR A 42 6.62 6.52 -17.15
C THR A 42 6.08 6.68 -18.57
N GLN A 43 5.69 7.89 -18.98
CA GLN A 43 5.05 8.20 -20.26
C GLN A 43 3.80 7.35 -20.56
N ARG A 44 3.01 7.03 -19.53
CA ARG A 44 1.86 6.12 -19.63
C ARG A 44 0.52 6.85 -19.70
N SER A 45 -0.48 6.20 -20.27
CA SER A 45 -1.88 6.65 -20.22
C SER A 45 -2.55 6.33 -18.88
N ASP A 46 -3.70 6.94 -18.60
CA ASP A 46 -4.46 6.61 -17.40
C ASP A 46 -4.98 5.16 -17.45
N GLU A 47 -5.36 4.67 -18.63
CA GLU A 47 -5.80 3.30 -18.85
C GLU A 47 -4.69 2.29 -18.52
N GLU A 48 -3.45 2.58 -18.91
CA GLU A 48 -2.30 1.72 -18.58
C GLU A 48 -2.03 1.67 -17.08
N LEU A 49 -2.14 2.82 -16.38
CA LEU A 49 -1.99 2.85 -14.92
C LEU A 49 -3.13 2.07 -14.22
N GLN A 50 -4.37 2.18 -14.71
CA GLN A 50 -5.49 1.38 -14.19
C GLN A 50 -5.31 -0.12 -14.47
N GLN A 51 -4.71 -0.48 -15.61
CA GLN A 51 -4.35 -1.86 -15.89
C GLN A 51 -3.30 -2.35 -14.89
N TRP A 52 -2.29 -1.56 -14.55
CA TRP A 52 -1.30 -1.94 -13.53
C TRP A 52 -1.95 -2.13 -12.15
N VAL A 53 -2.91 -1.28 -11.77
CA VAL A 53 -3.68 -1.47 -10.53
C VAL A 53 -4.42 -2.81 -10.55
N THR A 54 -5.04 -3.15 -11.68
CA THR A 54 -5.75 -4.41 -11.88
C THR A 54 -4.81 -5.61 -11.81
N ASP A 55 -3.66 -5.55 -12.49
CA ASP A 55 -2.61 -6.58 -12.46
C ASP A 55 -2.17 -6.88 -11.02
N VAL A 56 -1.91 -5.83 -10.22
CA VAL A 56 -1.47 -5.98 -8.81
C VAL A 56 -2.59 -6.56 -7.94
N ARG A 57 -3.85 -6.17 -8.15
CA ARG A 57 -5.01 -6.74 -7.44
C ARG A 57 -5.17 -8.23 -7.76
N GLN A 58 -5.11 -8.57 -9.04
CA GLN A 58 -5.26 -9.95 -9.50
C GLN A 58 -4.12 -10.82 -8.99
N TRP A 59 -2.88 -10.31 -9.04
CA TRP A 59 -1.72 -10.99 -8.49
C TRP A 59 -1.83 -11.29 -6.98
N ALA A 60 -2.39 -10.36 -6.19
CA ALA A 60 -2.64 -10.58 -4.77
C ALA A 60 -3.69 -11.68 -4.49
N VAL A 61 -4.63 -11.88 -5.41
CA VAL A 61 -5.67 -12.94 -5.33
C VAL A 61 -5.14 -14.27 -5.84
N ASP A 62 -4.36 -14.24 -6.91
CA ASP A 62 -3.92 -15.42 -7.65
C ASP A 62 -2.61 -16.00 -7.14
N THR A 63 -1.96 -15.43 -6.11
CA THR A 63 -0.71 -15.99 -5.57
C THR A 63 -0.97 -17.41 -5.06
N PRO A 64 -0.64 -18.47 -5.83
CA PRO A 64 -1.02 -19.82 -5.46
C PRO A 64 -0.03 -20.32 -4.41
N ASP A 65 -0.49 -21.19 -3.50
CA ASP A 65 0.40 -21.84 -2.51
C ASP A 65 1.42 -22.80 -3.20
N TYR A 66 1.21 -23.07 -4.50
CA TYR A 66 2.06 -23.89 -5.36
C TYR A 66 2.23 -23.22 -6.73
N PHE A 67 3.45 -22.80 -7.05
CA PHE A 67 3.85 -22.27 -8.36
C PHE A 67 4.55 -23.37 -9.16
N ARG A 68 4.41 -23.32 -10.48
CA ARG A 68 5.15 -24.20 -11.39
C ARG A 68 6.63 -23.88 -11.31
N THR A 69 7.42 -24.87 -10.90
CA THR A 69 8.87 -24.73 -10.68
C THR A 69 9.68 -24.83 -11.98
N ASP A 70 9.02 -25.14 -13.10
CA ASP A 70 9.58 -25.29 -14.44
C ASP A 70 9.31 -24.07 -15.34
N ASP A 71 8.53 -23.10 -14.87
CA ASP A 71 8.21 -21.89 -15.61
C ASP A 71 9.07 -20.71 -15.13
N PRO A 72 10.03 -20.23 -15.96
CA PRO A 72 10.90 -19.11 -15.57
C PRO A 72 10.12 -17.84 -15.28
N VAL A 73 9.04 -17.54 -16.01
CA VAL A 73 8.25 -16.31 -15.81
C VAL A 73 7.48 -16.37 -14.50
N ALA A 74 6.95 -17.56 -14.14
CA ALA A 74 6.30 -17.76 -12.86
C ALA A 74 7.27 -17.57 -11.68
N LEU A 75 8.50 -18.08 -11.80
CA LEU A 75 9.54 -17.91 -10.80
C LEU A 75 10.01 -16.45 -10.68
N GLN A 76 10.15 -15.72 -11.79
CA GLN A 76 10.46 -14.29 -11.79
C GLN A 76 9.43 -13.49 -10.99
N HIS A 77 8.14 -13.63 -11.33
CA HIS A 77 7.06 -12.95 -10.60
C HIS A 77 7.02 -13.32 -9.11
N LEU A 78 7.30 -14.59 -8.78
CA LEU A 78 7.37 -15.04 -7.39
C LEU A 78 8.53 -14.39 -6.62
N ILE A 79 9.72 -14.33 -7.24
CA ILE A 79 10.92 -13.73 -6.65
C ILE A 79 10.66 -12.24 -6.36
N GLU A 80 10.20 -11.50 -7.36
CA GLU A 80 9.86 -10.07 -7.21
C GLU A 80 8.79 -9.86 -6.14
N GLY A 81 7.78 -10.71 -6.16
CA GLY A 81 6.67 -10.66 -5.23
C GLY A 81 7.07 -10.90 -3.77
N LEU A 82 7.88 -11.93 -3.53
CA LEU A 82 8.44 -12.23 -2.22
C LEU A 82 9.37 -11.10 -1.76
N PHE A 83 10.22 -10.56 -2.65
CA PHE A 83 11.07 -9.41 -2.35
C PHE A 83 10.24 -8.20 -1.87
N LEU A 84 9.27 -7.75 -2.67
CA LEU A 84 8.39 -6.62 -2.33
C LEU A 84 7.60 -6.89 -1.05
N GLY A 85 7.11 -8.12 -0.89
CA GLY A 85 6.39 -8.57 0.29
C GLY A 85 7.25 -8.56 1.56
N ILE A 86 8.54 -8.90 1.48
CA ILE A 86 9.47 -8.83 2.61
C ILE A 86 9.79 -7.37 2.94
N GLN A 87 10.06 -6.52 1.95
CA GLN A 87 10.34 -5.10 2.18
C GLN A 87 9.15 -4.39 2.84
N GLN A 88 7.92 -4.67 2.40
CA GLN A 88 6.72 -4.15 3.05
C GLN A 88 6.64 -4.57 4.52
N LYS A 89 6.83 -5.87 4.81
CA LYS A 89 6.80 -6.38 6.19
C LYS A 89 7.92 -5.80 7.06
N LYS A 90 9.11 -5.54 6.50
CA LYS A 90 10.20 -4.82 7.19
C LYS A 90 9.75 -3.42 7.58
N ARG A 91 9.13 -2.66 6.67
CA ARG A 91 8.56 -1.33 6.97
C ARG A 91 7.48 -1.42 8.06
N ASP A 92 6.55 -2.36 7.94
CA ASP A 92 5.49 -2.56 8.93
C ASP A 92 6.04 -2.91 10.31
N LEU A 93 7.13 -3.69 10.39
CA LEU A 93 7.79 -4.05 11.65
C LEU A 93 8.28 -2.81 12.43
N TYR A 94 8.70 -1.76 11.73
CA TYR A 94 9.13 -0.50 12.33
C TYR A 94 7.98 0.47 12.63
N ARG A 95 6.83 0.33 11.94
CA ARG A 95 5.61 1.11 12.24
C ARG A 95 4.83 0.58 13.45
N VAL A 96 5.01 -0.69 13.83
CA VAL A 96 4.36 -1.27 15.01
C VAL A 96 5.15 -0.92 16.28
N THR A 97 4.72 0.12 16.99
CA THR A 97 5.40 0.65 18.18
C THR A 97 5.34 -0.28 19.40
N ASP A 98 4.18 -0.87 19.74
CA ASP A 98 3.99 -1.44 21.11
C ASP A 98 3.57 -2.92 21.23
N ARG A 99 3.14 -3.59 20.15
CA ARG A 99 2.59 -4.96 20.29
C ARG A 99 3.63 -6.03 20.00
N ASN A 100 4.37 -6.47 21.02
CA ASN A 100 5.42 -7.50 20.89
C ASN A 100 4.92 -8.79 20.19
N LYS A 101 3.67 -9.22 20.46
CA LYS A 101 3.03 -10.36 19.77
C LYS A 101 2.86 -10.13 18.26
N GLN A 102 2.49 -8.91 17.84
CA GLN A 102 2.38 -8.58 16.42
C GLN A 102 3.75 -8.47 15.75
N ARG A 103 4.72 -7.83 16.41
CA ARG A 103 6.11 -7.78 15.92
C ARG A 103 6.70 -9.18 15.75
N HIS A 104 6.43 -10.10 16.67
CA HIS A 104 6.86 -11.50 16.54
C HIS A 104 6.20 -12.20 15.35
N LYS A 105 4.89 -12.00 15.13
CA LYS A 105 4.18 -12.53 13.95
C LYS A 105 4.78 -12.00 12.64
N ILE A 106 5.08 -10.70 12.57
CA ILE A 106 5.70 -10.09 11.39
C ILE A 106 7.10 -10.68 11.15
N ARG A 107 7.95 -10.74 12.19
CA ARG A 107 9.29 -11.37 12.10
C ARG A 107 9.23 -12.83 11.67
N ARG A 108 8.24 -13.59 12.15
CA ARG A 108 8.04 -14.98 11.74
C ARG A 108 7.75 -15.07 10.24
N ARG A 109 6.78 -14.29 9.73
CA ARG A 109 6.46 -14.24 8.30
C ARG A 109 7.66 -13.83 7.45
N ILE A 110 8.43 -12.82 7.90
CA ILE A 110 9.66 -12.41 7.19
C ILE A 110 10.63 -13.59 7.06
N ARG A 111 10.81 -14.40 8.11
CA ARG A 111 11.69 -15.59 8.04
C ARG A 111 11.15 -16.66 7.10
N GLU A 112 9.84 -16.89 7.12
CA GLU A 112 9.18 -17.84 6.22
C GLU A 112 9.31 -17.40 4.75
N ASP A 113 9.02 -16.14 4.46
CA ASP A 113 9.13 -15.57 3.11
C ASP A 113 10.58 -15.54 2.61
N LYS A 114 11.56 -15.25 3.49
CA LYS A 114 13.00 -15.35 3.14
C LYS A 114 13.38 -16.76 2.70
N LYS A 115 12.86 -17.79 3.38
CA LYS A 115 13.11 -19.19 3.00
C LYS A 115 12.46 -19.52 1.66
N LYS A 116 11.23 -19.04 1.42
CA LYS A 116 10.56 -19.19 0.13
C LYS A 116 11.35 -18.49 -0.99
N LEU A 117 11.84 -17.27 -0.74
CA LEU A 117 12.62 -16.49 -1.70
C LEU A 117 13.94 -17.19 -2.04
N PHE A 118 14.65 -17.69 -1.04
CA PHE A 118 15.86 -18.49 -1.24
C PHE A 118 15.59 -19.69 -2.16
N ASN A 119 14.53 -20.46 -1.88
CA ASN A 119 14.17 -21.61 -2.69
C ASN A 119 13.80 -21.22 -4.12
N ALA A 120 13.05 -20.13 -4.31
CA ALA A 120 12.64 -19.65 -5.62
C ALA A 120 13.85 -19.19 -6.46
N ILE A 121 14.78 -18.46 -5.84
CA ILE A 121 16.03 -18.03 -6.50
C ILE A 121 16.88 -19.23 -6.89
N SER A 122 17.05 -20.21 -5.99
CA SER A 122 17.79 -21.44 -6.33
C SER A 122 17.15 -22.15 -7.52
N GLN A 123 15.83 -22.35 -7.50
CA GLN A 123 15.11 -23.00 -8.60
C GLN A 123 15.26 -22.24 -9.92
N TYR A 124 15.15 -20.91 -9.89
CA TYR A 124 15.31 -20.07 -11.08
C TYR A 124 16.75 -20.14 -11.64
N ASN A 125 17.76 -20.04 -10.77
CA ASN A 125 19.16 -20.10 -11.16
C ASN A 125 19.57 -21.50 -11.68
N ASP A 126 18.89 -22.56 -11.22
CA ASP A 126 19.11 -23.93 -11.68
C ASP A 126 18.43 -24.25 -13.03
N LEU A 127 17.55 -23.37 -13.55
CA LEU A 127 16.90 -23.58 -14.84
C LEU A 127 17.91 -23.46 -16.00
N PRO A 128 17.85 -24.36 -17.00
CA PRO A 128 18.77 -24.34 -18.14
C PRO A 128 18.54 -23.15 -19.10
N THR A 129 17.41 -22.45 -18.96
CA THR A 129 17.03 -21.29 -19.77
C THR A 129 17.50 -19.97 -19.15
N THR A 130 18.12 -20.01 -17.98
CA THR A 130 18.57 -18.83 -17.23
C THR A 130 19.91 -18.32 -17.76
N THR A 131 19.89 -17.15 -18.38
CA THR A 131 21.09 -16.49 -18.93
C THR A 131 21.88 -15.73 -17.86
N GLU A 132 21.18 -15.11 -16.89
CA GLU A 132 21.76 -14.33 -15.81
C GLU A 132 21.22 -14.80 -14.46
N SER A 133 22.14 -15.13 -13.55
CA SER A 133 21.82 -15.59 -12.19
C SER A 133 21.34 -14.43 -11.33
N VAL A 134 20.30 -14.66 -10.55
CA VAL A 134 19.83 -13.73 -9.53
C VAL A 134 20.79 -13.74 -8.34
N ASP A 135 21.05 -12.56 -7.78
CA ASP A 135 21.85 -12.34 -6.58
C ASP A 135 21.31 -13.08 -5.34
N SER A 136 22.16 -13.22 -4.32
CA SER A 136 21.76 -13.86 -3.05
C SER A 136 20.61 -13.12 -2.37
N VAL A 137 19.87 -13.82 -1.51
CA VAL A 137 18.77 -13.23 -0.74
C VAL A 137 19.24 -12.05 0.12
N GLU A 138 20.44 -12.16 0.69
CA GLU A 138 21.04 -11.15 1.54
C GLU A 138 21.35 -9.87 0.76
N ASP A 139 21.95 -10.01 -0.42
CA ASP A 139 22.35 -8.88 -1.28
C ASP A 139 21.13 -8.19 -1.87
N LEU A 140 20.16 -8.96 -2.39
CA LEU A 140 18.89 -8.41 -2.88
C LEU A 140 18.16 -7.61 -1.81
N LEU A 141 18.07 -8.15 -0.59
CA LEU A 141 17.35 -7.50 0.51
C LEU A 141 18.11 -6.30 1.12
N ALA A 142 19.40 -6.15 0.80
CA ALA A 142 20.18 -4.97 1.12
C ALA A 142 19.98 -3.85 0.08
N ALA A 143 19.70 -4.20 -1.18
CA ALA A 143 19.28 -3.24 -2.19
C ALA A 143 17.91 -2.64 -1.83
N GLU A 144 17.80 -1.30 -1.90
CA GLU A 144 16.54 -0.59 -1.65
C GLU A 144 15.54 -0.79 -2.81
N SER A 145 16.08 -0.91 -4.03
CA SER A 145 15.36 -1.14 -5.28
C SER A 145 16.27 -1.88 -6.28
N PRO A 146 16.32 -3.23 -6.24
CA PRO A 146 17.07 -4.01 -7.23
C PRO A 146 16.45 -3.83 -8.61
N ILE A 147 17.30 -3.79 -9.64
CA ILE A 147 16.90 -3.81 -11.04
C ILE A 147 16.92 -5.27 -11.47
N TRP A 148 15.80 -5.79 -11.96
CA TRP A 148 15.71 -7.18 -12.37
C TRP A 148 16.25 -7.36 -13.78
N HIS A 149 17.02 -8.42 -14.01
CA HIS A 149 17.59 -8.74 -15.33
C HIS A 149 16.53 -9.03 -16.40
N TRP A 150 15.32 -9.40 -15.99
CA TRP A 150 14.16 -9.63 -16.85
C TRP A 150 13.19 -8.43 -16.93
N ASP A 151 13.51 -7.30 -16.28
CA ASP A 151 12.78 -6.06 -16.52
C ASP A 151 13.17 -5.53 -17.90
N SER A 152 12.37 -5.84 -18.91
CA SER A 152 12.55 -5.35 -20.29
C SER A 152 12.46 -3.81 -20.37
N GLU A 153 11.75 -3.17 -19.45
CA GLU A 153 11.65 -1.72 -19.31
C GLU A 153 11.71 -1.33 -17.81
N PRO A 154 12.53 -0.35 -17.42
CA PRO A 154 12.66 0.06 -16.01
C PRO A 154 11.33 0.54 -15.40
N ASP A 155 10.44 1.03 -16.26
CA ASP A 155 9.17 1.66 -15.88
C ASP A 155 8.03 0.64 -15.73
N THR A 156 8.22 -0.61 -16.17
CA THR A 156 7.17 -1.65 -16.21
C THR A 156 7.34 -2.70 -15.10
N SER A 157 8.40 -2.59 -14.30
CA SER A 157 8.72 -3.49 -13.18
C SER A 157 7.55 -3.66 -12.20
N LEU A 158 7.42 -4.83 -11.56
CA LEU A 158 6.38 -5.07 -10.55
C LEU A 158 6.49 -4.07 -9.40
N GLY A 159 7.70 -3.62 -9.08
CA GLY A 159 7.95 -2.54 -8.12
C GLY A 159 7.27 -1.23 -8.51
N MET A 160 7.37 -0.82 -9.78
CA MET A 160 6.68 0.37 -10.28
C MET A 160 5.16 0.18 -10.28
N LYS A 161 4.66 -0.96 -10.79
CA LYS A 161 3.23 -1.28 -10.75
C LYS A 161 2.66 -1.23 -9.33
N LYS A 162 3.40 -1.79 -8.36
CA LYS A 162 3.05 -1.73 -6.94
C LYS A 162 3.03 -0.31 -6.39
N LYS A 163 3.99 0.54 -6.79
CA LYS A 163 4.03 1.95 -6.37
C LYS A 163 2.80 2.72 -6.88
N VAL A 164 2.42 2.50 -8.14
CA VAL A 164 1.19 3.05 -8.73
C VAL A 164 -0.03 2.55 -7.96
N PHE A 165 -0.13 1.24 -7.74
CA PHE A 165 -1.19 0.63 -6.95
C PHE A 165 -1.31 1.27 -5.55
N ASP A 166 -0.22 1.36 -4.79
CA ASP A 166 -0.25 1.93 -3.43
C ASP A 166 -0.73 3.39 -3.42
N LYS A 167 -0.35 4.18 -4.44
CA LYS A 167 -0.80 5.59 -4.58
C LYS A 167 -2.27 5.71 -4.98
N VAL A 168 -2.74 4.88 -5.92
CA VAL A 168 -4.15 4.84 -6.31
C VAL A 168 -5.02 4.40 -5.14
N MET A 169 -4.63 3.35 -4.42
CA MET A 169 -5.35 2.91 -3.21
C MET A 169 -5.36 4.00 -2.12
N GLN A 170 -4.26 4.74 -1.96
CA GLN A 170 -4.21 5.88 -1.04
C GLN A 170 -5.19 6.98 -1.45
N LEU A 171 -5.27 7.29 -2.75
CA LEU A 171 -6.20 8.28 -3.28
C LEU A 171 -7.66 7.87 -3.06
N GLU A 172 -8.02 6.63 -3.41
CA GLU A 172 -9.37 6.08 -3.18
C GLU A 172 -9.80 6.21 -1.72
N ARG A 173 -8.90 5.83 -0.78
CA ARG A 173 -9.15 5.95 0.65
C ARG A 173 -9.37 7.39 1.10
N LEU A 174 -8.58 8.34 0.57
CA LEU A 174 -8.72 9.76 0.93
C LEU A 174 -10.03 10.35 0.38
N ILE A 175 -10.46 9.92 -0.81
CA ILE A 175 -11.77 10.31 -1.37
C ILE A 175 -12.91 9.79 -0.49
N GLU A 176 -12.82 8.54 -0.03
CA GLU A 176 -13.78 7.98 0.92
C GLU A 176 -13.78 8.75 2.26
N GLU A 177 -12.60 9.06 2.81
CA GLU A 177 -12.45 9.84 4.04
C GLU A 177 -13.06 11.25 3.90
N GLU A 178 -12.86 11.91 2.75
CA GLU A 178 -13.47 13.21 2.45
C GLU A 178 -15.00 13.13 2.45
N ALA A 179 -15.59 12.11 1.81
CA ALA A 179 -17.03 11.90 1.79
C ALA A 179 -17.61 11.66 3.19
N ILE A 180 -16.93 10.85 4.01
CA ILE A 180 -17.31 10.59 5.40
C ILE A 180 -17.27 11.89 6.22
N LEU A 181 -16.20 12.67 6.11
CA LEU A 181 -16.06 13.93 6.84
C LEU A 181 -17.16 14.94 6.48
N LEU A 182 -17.53 15.05 5.19
CA LEU A 182 -18.63 15.93 4.77
C LEU A 182 -19.97 15.50 5.38
N GLU A 183 -20.25 14.20 5.40
CA GLU A 183 -21.46 13.66 6.01
C GLU A 183 -21.48 13.88 7.53
N GLU A 184 -20.36 13.65 8.23
CA GLU A 184 -20.22 13.94 9.65
C GLU A 184 -20.39 15.44 9.96
N MET A 185 -19.85 16.32 9.13
CA MET A 185 -20.01 17.77 9.27
C MET A 185 -21.47 18.20 9.10
N LYS A 186 -22.18 17.62 8.12
CA LYS A 186 -23.60 17.87 7.88
C LYS A 186 -24.46 17.36 9.06
N GLN A 187 -24.16 16.18 9.58
CA GLN A 187 -24.84 15.64 10.76
C GLN A 187 -24.58 16.49 12.01
N HIS A 188 -23.35 16.97 12.20
CA HIS A 188 -23.02 17.85 13.30
C HIS A 188 -23.78 19.19 13.19
N TRP A 189 -23.83 19.76 11.98
CA TRP A 189 -24.57 20.99 11.71
C TRP A 189 -26.06 20.83 12.00
N THR A 190 -26.70 19.79 11.46
CA THR A 190 -28.12 19.50 11.72
C THR A 190 -28.42 19.25 13.21
N HIS A 191 -27.52 18.59 13.95
CA HIS A 191 -27.67 18.41 15.39
C HIS A 191 -27.65 19.74 16.15
N LEU A 192 -26.74 20.65 15.82
CA LEU A 192 -26.66 21.98 16.44
C LEU A 192 -27.93 22.81 16.15
N PHE A 193 -28.49 22.71 14.94
CA PHE A 193 -29.70 23.44 14.55
C PHE A 193 -31.00 22.81 15.09
N CYS A 194 -31.11 21.48 15.17
CA CYS A 194 -32.29 20.83 15.75
C CYS A 194 -32.39 21.00 17.27
N ILE A 195 -31.26 21.06 17.99
CA ILE A 195 -31.28 21.37 19.43
C ILE A 195 -31.79 22.81 19.67
N SER A 196 -31.46 23.75 18.78
CA SER A 196 -31.88 25.15 18.92
C SER A 196 -33.38 25.41 18.70
N GLN A 197 -34.13 24.43 18.20
CA GLN A 197 -35.58 24.55 17.96
C GLN A 197 -36.46 24.10 19.14
N PHE A 198 -35.88 23.52 20.21
CA PHE A 198 -36.62 23.05 21.39
C PHE A 198 -36.35 23.88 22.66
N ASP A 199 -35.57 24.96 22.57
CA ASP A 199 -35.22 25.86 23.69
C ASP A 199 -36.00 27.20 23.66
N PHE A 200 -37.30 27.17 23.31
CA PHE A 200 -38.23 28.31 23.46
C PHE A 200 -39.57 27.88 24.03
#